data_AF-A0A958DD24-F1
#
_entry.id   AF-A0A958DD24-F1
#
_cell.length_a   1.000
_cell.length_b   1.000
_cell.length_c   1.000
_cell.angle_alpha   90.00
_cell.angle_beta   90.00
_cell.angle_gamma   90.00
#
_symmetry.space_group_name_H-M   'P 1'
#
loop_
_entity.id
_entity.type
_entity.pdbx_description
1 polymer ?
#
loop_
_entity_poly.entity_id
_entity_poly.type
_entity_poly.pdbx_seq_one_letter_code
_entity_poly.pdbx_strand_id
1 'polypeptide(L)'
;MSSKHQRLILLAILALAVLLRLGVALYLGDSTPPAKDETSYSMLAARLATGHGYSFDQPWYPFTPANTPTAHWSFLYTAFVAAIYAVIGLHPLGARLAGAILTGILLPFLLYRLSRRLFPDAPPLKLGRLTFTL
;
A
#
# COMPACT_ATOMS: atom_id res chain seq x y z
N MET A 1 31.68 5.47 3.79
CA MET A 1 30.96 6.46 2.96
C MET A 1 30.63 7.68 3.80
N SER A 2 30.64 8.90 3.25
CA SER A 2 30.07 10.06 3.95
C SER A 2 28.59 9.78 4.25
N SER A 3 28.12 10.17 5.43
CA SER A 3 26.71 10.07 5.82
C SER A 3 25.76 10.68 4.78
N LYS A 4 26.25 11.68 4.02
CA LYS A 4 25.51 12.30 2.91
C LYS A 4 25.24 11.32 1.76
N HIS A 5 26.24 10.51 1.37
CA HIS A 5 26.11 9.57 0.26
C HIS A 5 25.12 8.45 0.56
N GLN A 6 25.10 7.93 1.79
CA GLN A 6 24.12 6.91 2.21
C GLN A 6 22.69 7.46 2.18
N ARG A 7 22.51 8.69 2.68
CA ARG A 7 21.21 9.38 2.62
C ARG A 7 20.74 9.56 1.19
N LEU A 8 21.62 9.97 0.27
CA LEU A 8 21.27 10.13 -1.14
C LEU A 8 20.82 8.81 -1.77
N ILE A 9 21.51 7.69 -1.50
CA ILE A 9 21.11 6.37 -2.02
C ILE A 9 19.75 5.95 -1.44
N LEU A 10 19.53 6.11 -0.14
CA LEU A 10 18.25 5.78 0.48
C LEU A 10 17.13 6.64 -0.13
N LEU A 11 17.34 7.94 -0.28
CA LEU A 11 16.38 8.84 -0.92
C LEU A 11 16.10 8.43 -2.38
N ALA A 12 17.12 8.03 -3.13
CA ALA A 12 16.94 7.52 -4.49
C ALA A 12 16.13 6.22 -4.54
N ILE A 13 16.37 5.29 -3.60
CA ILE A 13 15.59 4.05 -3.47
C ILE A 13 14.12 4.36 -3.14
N LEU A 14 13.88 5.26 -2.18
CA LEU A 14 12.52 5.66 -1.80
C LEU A 14 11.80 6.36 -2.95
N ALA A 15 12.47 7.29 -3.63
CA ALA A 15 11.92 7.99 -4.79
C ALA A 15 11.58 7.01 -5.91
N LEU A 16 12.50 6.12 -6.27
CA LEU A 16 12.27 5.09 -7.29
C LEU A 16 11.12 4.15 -6.90
N ALA A 17 11.07 3.71 -5.64
CA ALA A 17 10.02 2.84 -5.13
C ALA A 17 8.63 3.47 -5.22
N VAL A 18 8.52 4.77 -4.94
CA VAL A 18 7.26 5.53 -5.07
C VAL A 18 6.93 5.76 -6.55
N LEU A 19 7.87 6.23 -7.37
CA LEU A 19 7.64 6.53 -8.79
C LEU A 19 7.15 5.30 -9.57
N LEU A 20 7.75 4.13 -9.35
CA LEU A 20 7.30 2.89 -9.99
C LEU A 20 5.87 2.52 -9.57
N ARG A 21 5.54 2.64 -8.28
CA ARG A 21 4.19 2.34 -7.77
C ARG A 21 3.15 3.33 -8.27
N LEU A 22 3.50 4.62 -8.37
CA LEU A 22 2.64 5.64 -8.96
C LEU A 22 2.38 5.34 -10.44
N GLY A 23 3.41 4.96 -11.20
CA GLY A 23 3.26 4.54 -12.59
C GLY A 23 2.27 3.39 -12.76
N VAL A 24 2.36 2.36 -11.91
CA VAL A 24 1.41 1.24 -11.90
C VAL A 24 0.01 1.67 -11.48
N ALA A 25 -0.12 2.52 -10.45
CA ALA A 25 -1.41 3.01 -10.00
C ALA A 25 -2.14 3.80 -11.11
N LEU A 26 -1.42 4.66 -11.82
CA LEU A 26 -1.96 5.41 -12.95
C LEU A 26 -2.29 4.51 -14.15
N TYR A 27 -1.47 3.49 -14.42
CA TYR A 27 -1.73 2.51 -15.48
C TYR A 27 -3.01 1.70 -15.23
N LEU A 28 -3.26 1.28 -13.97
CA LEU A 28 -4.49 0.57 -13.60
C LEU A 28 -5.72 1.49 -13.54
N GLY A 29 -5.52 2.81 -13.48
CA GLY A 29 -6.58 3.80 -13.55
C GLY A 29 -7.53 3.79 -12.34
N ASP A 30 -8.79 4.16 -12.58
CA ASP A 30 -9.83 4.34 -11.55
C ASP A 30 -10.87 3.21 -11.52
N SER A 31 -10.60 2.09 -12.19
CA SER A 31 -11.50 0.94 -12.22
C SER A 31 -10.96 -0.23 -11.42
N THR A 32 -11.87 -1.01 -10.82
CA THR A 32 -11.53 -2.30 -10.21
C THR A 32 -12.09 -3.43 -11.08
N PRO A 33 -11.25 -4.32 -11.63
CA PRO A 33 -11.71 -5.46 -12.41
C PRO A 33 -12.62 -6.39 -11.60
N PRO A 34 -13.68 -6.94 -12.23
CA PRO A 34 -14.61 -7.84 -11.56
C PRO A 34 -13.88 -9.11 -11.08
N ALA A 35 -14.39 -9.70 -9.99
CA ALA A 35 -13.87 -10.94 -9.40
C ALA A 35 -12.40 -10.90 -8.93
N LYS A 36 -11.85 -9.70 -8.68
CA LYS A 36 -10.56 -9.51 -8.00
C LYS A 36 -10.76 -9.02 -6.57
N ASP A 37 -9.80 -9.34 -5.70
CA ASP A 37 -9.83 -8.93 -4.30
C ASP A 37 -9.99 -7.41 -4.13
N GLU A 38 -9.38 -6.62 -5.02
CA GLU A 38 -9.50 -5.16 -5.02
C GLU A 38 -10.94 -4.67 -5.17
N THR A 39 -11.79 -5.38 -5.91
CA THR A 39 -13.22 -5.06 -6.02
C THR A 39 -13.92 -5.31 -4.70
N SER A 40 -13.60 -6.41 -4.01
CA SER A 40 -14.15 -6.70 -2.68
C SER A 40 -13.77 -5.62 -1.67
N TYR A 41 -12.49 -5.23 -1.64
CA TYR A 41 -12.02 -4.16 -0.76
C TYR A 41 -12.63 -2.82 -1.10
N SER A 42 -12.74 -2.47 -2.38
CA SER A 42 -13.35 -1.22 -2.83
C SER A 42 -14.83 -1.15 -2.44
N MET A 43 -15.60 -2.22 -2.67
CA MET A 43 -17.02 -2.25 -2.34
C MET A 43 -17.27 -2.21 -0.83
N LEU A 44 -16.51 -2.97 -0.05
CA LEU A 44 -16.61 -2.97 1.40
C LEU A 44 -16.21 -1.61 1.99
N ALA A 45 -15.17 -0.97 1.44
CA ALA A 45 -14.76 0.37 1.83
C ALA A 45 -15.83 1.43 1.48
N ALA A 46 -16.50 1.31 0.33
CA ALA A 46 -17.60 2.19 -0.04
C ALA A 46 -18.79 2.08 0.92
N ARG A 47 -19.15 0.85 1.32
CA ARG A 47 -20.19 0.61 2.34
C ARG A 47 -19.82 1.22 3.69
N LEU A 48 -18.57 1.04 4.11
CA LEU A 48 -18.07 1.60 5.36
C LEU A 48 -18.07 3.14 5.33
N ALA A 49 -17.57 3.75 4.25
CA ALA A 49 -17.54 5.20 4.05
C ALA A 49 -18.94 5.83 4.05
N THR A 50 -19.96 5.07 3.62
CA THR A 50 -21.37 5.51 3.58
C THR A 50 -22.18 5.12 4.83
N GLY A 51 -21.52 4.61 5.88
CA GLY A 51 -22.16 4.35 7.19
C GLY A 51 -22.84 2.99 7.34
N HIS A 52 -22.69 2.06 6.40
CA HIS A 52 -23.29 0.72 6.46
C HIS A 52 -22.42 -0.32 7.22
N GLY A 53 -21.28 0.12 7.76
CA GLY A 53 -20.31 -0.73 8.43
C GLY A 53 -19.61 -1.70 7.49
N TYR A 54 -18.97 -2.72 8.07
CA TYR A 54 -18.28 -3.78 7.33
C TYR A 54 -19.27 -4.81 6.79
N SER A 55 -20.03 -4.44 5.77
CA SER A 55 -21.03 -5.30 5.12
C SER A 55 -21.04 -5.11 3.60
N PHE A 56 -21.64 -6.05 2.88
CA PHE A 56 -21.99 -5.91 1.45
C PHE A 56 -23.49 -5.73 1.32
N ASP A 57 -23.99 -5.03 0.30
CA ASP A 57 -25.44 -4.89 0.01
C ASP A 57 -26.05 -6.13 -0.63
N GLN A 58 -25.22 -6.96 -1.23
CA GLN A 58 -25.60 -8.18 -1.91
C GLN A 58 -24.79 -9.36 -1.38
N PRO A 59 -25.26 -10.60 -1.60
CA PRO A 59 -24.45 -11.77 -1.32
C PRO A 59 -23.14 -11.69 -2.11
N TRP A 60 -22.00 -11.76 -1.40
CA TRP A 60 -20.69 -11.57 -2.02
C TRP A 60 -19.96 -12.90 -2.27
N TYR A 61 -20.00 -13.77 -1.26
CA TYR A 61 -19.57 -15.16 -1.32
C TYR A 61 -20.64 -16.04 -0.65
N PRO A 62 -20.62 -17.38 -0.82
CA PRO A 62 -21.58 -18.28 -0.16
C PRO A 62 -21.65 -18.10 1.36
N PHE A 63 -20.56 -17.65 1.97
CA PHE A 63 -20.42 -17.40 3.41
C PHE A 63 -20.58 -15.93 3.82
N THR A 64 -20.94 -15.03 2.90
CA THR A 64 -21.11 -13.59 3.17
C THR A 64 -22.48 -13.14 2.66
N PRO A 65 -23.54 -13.31 3.48
CA PRO A 65 -24.87 -12.81 3.17
C PRO A 65 -24.90 -11.28 3.03
N ALA A 66 -25.91 -10.78 2.33
CA ALA A 66 -26.18 -9.35 2.22
C ALA A 66 -26.48 -8.72 3.58
N ASN A 67 -25.99 -7.50 3.79
CA ASN A 67 -26.21 -6.63 4.95
C ASN A 67 -25.83 -7.26 6.31
N THR A 68 -25.01 -8.31 6.30
CA THR A 68 -24.46 -8.89 7.53
C THR A 68 -23.03 -8.40 7.76
N PRO A 69 -22.64 -8.09 9.01
CA PRO A 69 -21.27 -7.74 9.35
C PRO A 69 -20.30 -8.86 8.95
N THR A 70 -19.16 -8.51 8.37
CA THR A 70 -18.10 -9.44 7.97
C THR A 70 -16.72 -9.00 8.42
N ALA A 71 -15.90 -9.98 8.77
CA ALA A 71 -14.48 -9.80 9.11
C ALA A 71 -13.56 -10.66 8.23
N HIS A 72 -14.06 -11.17 7.09
CA HIS A 72 -13.26 -12.02 6.19
C HIS A 72 -12.18 -11.23 5.42
N TRP A 73 -12.33 -9.91 5.32
CA TRP A 73 -11.36 -9.00 4.71
C TRP A 73 -10.60 -8.20 5.77
N SER A 74 -9.39 -7.76 5.43
CA SER A 74 -8.56 -6.95 6.34
C SER A 74 -9.29 -5.70 6.83
N PHE A 75 -9.62 -5.68 8.12
CA PHE A 75 -10.36 -4.59 8.76
C PHE A 75 -9.65 -3.23 8.61
N LEU A 76 -8.34 -3.22 8.86
CA LEU A 76 -7.53 -2.00 8.83
C LEU A 76 -7.34 -1.48 7.40
N TYR A 77 -7.11 -2.37 6.44
CA TYR A 77 -6.96 -1.95 5.04
C TYR A 77 -8.27 -1.41 4.48
N THR A 78 -9.40 -2.07 4.75
CA THR A 78 -10.73 -1.56 4.40
C THR A 78 -11.01 -0.20 5.05
N ALA A 79 -10.66 -0.01 6.33
CA ALA A 79 -10.80 1.29 7.01
C ALA A 79 -9.97 2.38 6.33
N PHE A 80 -8.74 2.06 5.94
CA PHE A 80 -7.85 2.98 5.22
C PHE A 80 -8.46 3.41 3.88
N VAL A 81 -8.95 2.47 3.07
CA VAL A 81 -9.59 2.80 1.79
C VAL A 81 -10.89 3.59 2.01
N ALA A 82 -11.69 3.22 3.02
CA ALA A 82 -12.92 3.93 3.36
C ALA A 82 -12.65 5.38 3.78
N ALA A 83 -11.58 5.64 4.53
CA ALA A 83 -11.17 7.00 4.88
C ALA A 83 -10.83 7.84 3.65
N ILE A 84 -10.18 7.25 2.64
CA ILE A 84 -9.94 7.92 1.36
C ILE A 84 -11.28 8.20 0.66
N TYR A 85 -12.15 7.20 0.55
CA TYR A 85 -13.45 7.35 -0.11
C TYR A 85 -14.38 8.35 0.58
N ALA A 86 -14.29 8.49 1.89
CA ALA A 86 -15.04 9.51 2.64
C ALA A 86 -14.62 10.95 2.27
N VAL A 87 -13.39 11.15 1.81
CA VAL A 87 -12.86 12.48 1.46
C VAL A 87 -13.06 12.79 -0.02
N ILE A 88 -12.72 11.85 -0.91
CA ILE A 88 -12.71 12.11 -2.36
C ILE A 88 -13.85 11.46 -3.12
N GLY A 89 -14.63 10.58 -2.50
CA GLY A 89 -15.63 9.74 -3.17
C GLY A 89 -15.09 8.38 -3.62
N LEU A 90 -15.93 7.59 -4.31
CA LEU A 90 -15.60 6.25 -4.78
C LEU A 90 -14.62 6.28 -5.97
N HIS A 91 -13.35 6.56 -5.66
CA HIS A 91 -12.25 6.63 -6.63
C HIS A 91 -11.13 5.67 -6.25
N PRO A 92 -11.15 4.41 -6.73
CA PRO A 92 -10.09 3.42 -6.51
C PRO A 92 -8.68 3.94 -6.84
N LEU A 93 -8.53 4.84 -7.81
CA LEU A 93 -7.27 5.48 -8.14
C LEU A 93 -6.69 6.24 -6.93
N GLY A 94 -7.52 6.99 -6.20
CA GLY A 94 -7.05 7.74 -5.03
C GLY A 94 -6.52 6.82 -3.93
N ALA A 95 -7.19 5.70 -3.69
CA ALA A 95 -6.71 4.69 -2.75
C ALA A 95 -5.39 4.04 -3.20
N ARG A 96 -5.25 3.75 -4.51
CA ARG A 96 -4.01 3.24 -5.11
C ARG A 96 -2.85 4.23 -4.98
N LEU A 97 -3.09 5.52 -5.25
CA LEU A 97 -2.09 6.58 -5.13
C LEU A 97 -1.64 6.74 -3.67
N ALA A 98 -2.58 6.79 -2.72
CA ALA A 98 -2.26 6.87 -1.30
C ALA A 98 -1.46 5.65 -0.83
N GLY A 99 -1.88 4.44 -1.21
CA GLY A 99 -1.17 3.21 -0.94
C GLY A 99 0.22 3.14 -1.58
N ALA A 100 0.38 3.64 -2.81
CA ALA A 100 1.64 3.69 -3.54
C ALA A 100 2.69 4.55 -2.82
N ILE A 101 2.30 5.73 -2.35
CA ILE A 101 3.17 6.63 -1.59
C ILE A 101 3.49 6.02 -0.23
N LEU A 102 2.47 5.60 0.51
CA LEU A 102 2.63 5.08 1.87
C LEU A 102 3.53 3.84 1.89
N THR A 103 3.23 2.83 1.08
CA THR A 103 4.01 1.59 1.04
C THR A 103 5.34 1.76 0.32
N GLY A 104 5.41 2.65 -0.68
CA GLY A 104 6.65 2.98 -1.38
C GLY A 104 7.70 3.62 -0.48
N ILE A 105 7.27 4.37 0.54
CA ILE A 105 8.17 4.96 1.54
C ILE A 105 8.39 3.99 2.70
N LEU A 106 7.30 3.51 3.33
CA LEU A 106 7.40 2.78 4.59
C LEU A 106 8.13 1.45 4.44
N LEU A 107 7.86 0.65 3.39
CA LEU A 107 8.45 -0.68 3.30
C LEU A 107 9.97 -0.64 3.13
N PRO A 108 10.55 0.12 2.17
CA PRO A 108 12.01 0.18 2.05
C PRO A 108 12.67 0.84 3.26
N PHE A 109 12.03 1.85 3.85
CA PHE A 109 12.55 2.51 5.05
C PHE A 109 12.57 1.58 6.28
N LEU A 110 11.49 0.85 6.53
CA LEU A 110 11.42 -0.09 7.64
C LEU A 110 12.36 -1.27 7.43
N LEU A 111 12.50 -1.77 6.21
CA LEU A 111 13.50 -2.78 5.88
C LEU A 111 14.93 -2.26 6.12
N TYR A 112 15.23 -1.04 5.70
CA TYR A 112 16.51 -0.40 5.99
C TYR A 112 16.78 -0.35 7.51
N ARG A 113 15.81 0.14 8.29
CA ARG A 113 15.94 0.21 9.76
C ARG A 113 16.10 -1.16 10.40
N LEU A 114 15.34 -2.16 9.94
CA LEU A 114 15.41 -3.52 10.44
C LEU A 114 16.78 -4.14 10.16
N SER A 115 17.29 -3.99 8.94
CA SER A 115 18.61 -4.46 8.55
C SER A 115 19.72 -3.83 9.39
N ARG A 116 19.65 -2.52 9.63
CA ARG A 116 20.62 -1.81 10.51
C ARG A 116 20.57 -2.29 11.96
N ARG A 117 19.42 -2.78 12.42
CA ARG A 117 19.24 -3.33 13.78
C ARG A 117 19.75 -4.76 13.89
N LEU A 118 19.53 -5.58 12.87
CA LEU A 118 19.91 -7.00 12.87
C LEU A 118 21.40 -7.20 12.52
N PHE A 119 21.98 -6.30 11.74
CA PHE A 119 23.35 -6.42 11.24
C PHE A 119 24.17 -5.15 11.52
N PRO A 120 24.50 -4.85 12.79
CA PRO A 120 25.24 -3.64 13.14
C PRO A 120 26.65 -3.61 12.54
N ASP A 121 27.29 -4.79 12.41
CA ASP A 121 28.66 -4.95 11.93
C ASP A 121 28.73 -5.33 10.44
N ALA A 122 27.58 -5.41 9.75
CA ALA A 122 27.60 -5.78 8.34
C ALA A 122 28.42 -4.75 7.56
N PRO A 123 29.45 -5.22 6.82
CA PRO A 123 30.18 -4.32 5.96
C PRO A 123 29.22 -3.78 4.90
N PRO A 124 29.37 -2.50 4.55
CA PRO A 124 28.57 -1.90 3.51
C PRO A 124 28.60 -2.66 2.19
N LEU A 125 27.42 -2.96 1.63
CA LEU A 125 27.21 -3.78 0.41
C LEU A 125 28.21 -3.46 -0.72
N LYS A 126 29.09 -4.41 -1.02
CA LYS A 126 30.00 -4.30 -2.17
C LYS A 126 29.35 -4.96 -3.37
N LEU A 127 28.67 -4.18 -4.22
CA LEU A 127 28.35 -4.63 -5.57
C LEU A 127 29.56 -4.33 -6.46
N GLY A 128 30.04 -5.33 -7.20
CA GLY A 128 31.35 -5.32 -7.88
C GLY A 128 31.71 -3.98 -8.52
N ARG A 129 32.79 -3.35 -8.03
CA ARG A 129 33.34 -2.06 -8.48
C ARG A 129 32.47 -0.78 -8.34
N LEU A 130 31.27 -0.88 -7.78
CA LEU A 130 30.49 0.26 -7.29
C LEU A 130 30.06 -0.03 -5.84
N THR A 131 30.85 0.45 -4.90
CA THR A 131 30.70 0.17 -3.47
C THR A 131 29.44 0.86 -2.90
N PHE A 132 28.37 0.11 -2.59
CA PHE A 132 27.09 0.61 -2.06
C PHE A 132 26.95 0.35 -0.55
N THR A 133 27.18 1.37 0.27
CA THR A 133 27.16 1.22 1.73
C THR A 133 25.76 1.26 2.33
N LEU A 134 25.13 0.09 2.63
CA LEU A 134 23.91 0.01 3.46
C LEU A 134 24.18 0.34 4.93
#